data_AF-A0A954B3Q1-F1
#
_entry.id   AF-A0A954B3Q1-F1
#
_cell.length_a   1.000
_cell.length_b   1.000
_cell.length_c   1.000
_cell.angle_alpha   90.00
_cell.angle_beta   90.00
_cell.angle_gamma   90.00
#
_symmetry.space_group_name_H-M   'P 1'
#
loop_
_entity.id
_entity.type
_entity.pdbx_description
1 polymer ?
#
loop_
_entity_poly.entity_id
_entity_poly.type
_entity_poly.pdbx_seq_one_letter_code
_entity_poly.pdbx_strand_id
1 'polypeptide(L)'
;MRKLMMACLIGLAALQGVVLTSQALAQQGQQHGKGKDKGHPSPPPPPRCPDLGVGTTAYMTEVPGGPPLAPNEVAVSWQVRNDGNTPFVAATPEDTSVALEYTTAAGPTRIAITPAITNLDDAGRVSLGYAHAVRGVVRGVIPPEAAGRRLRLRLVYASEGTRRGIPDCNEANNIAPLPHPPATPTAAPTGE
;
A
#
# COMPACT_ATOMS: atom_id res chain seq x y z
N MET A 1 -14.58 -56.61 17.67
CA MET A 1 -13.43 -57.39 18.18
C MET A 1 -12.30 -57.30 17.17
N ARG A 2 -11.04 -57.10 17.66
CA ARG A 2 -9.74 -57.06 16.95
C ARG A 2 -9.53 -55.83 16.03
N LYS A 3 -8.73 -54.80 16.35
CA LYS A 3 -7.30 -54.66 16.72
C LYS A 3 -6.30 -55.19 15.66
N LEU A 4 -5.57 -54.25 15.03
CA LEU A 4 -4.19 -54.30 14.50
C LEU A 4 -3.92 -52.90 13.90
N MET A 5 -3.29 -51.93 14.58
CA MET A 5 -1.85 -51.73 14.82
C MET A 5 -0.94 -52.07 13.63
N MET A 6 -0.32 -51.05 13.03
CA MET A 6 1.14 -51.04 12.81
C MET A 6 1.62 -49.61 12.52
N ALA A 7 2.49 -49.12 13.40
CA ALA A 7 3.33 -47.96 13.17
C ALA A 7 4.43 -48.30 12.14
N CYS A 8 4.86 -47.32 11.35
CA CYS A 8 6.22 -47.31 10.83
C CYS A 8 6.83 -45.92 10.97
N LEU A 9 8.04 -45.95 11.50
CA LEU A 9 8.87 -44.88 12.02
C LEU A 9 10.02 -44.66 11.03
N ILE A 10 10.54 -43.43 10.99
CA ILE A 10 11.88 -43.03 10.55
C ILE A 10 12.08 -42.76 9.04
N GLY A 11 12.35 -41.49 8.77
CA GLY A 11 13.09 -41.01 7.60
C GLY A 11 13.82 -39.72 7.97
N LEU A 12 14.94 -39.85 8.71
CA LEU A 12 15.92 -38.78 8.89
C LEU A 12 16.68 -38.61 7.57
N ALA A 13 16.68 -37.40 7.01
CA ALA A 13 17.71 -36.94 6.09
C ALA A 13 17.99 -35.47 6.37
N ALA A 14 19.04 -35.24 7.16
CA ALA A 14 19.71 -33.97 7.26
C ALA A 14 20.63 -33.81 6.05
N LEU A 15 20.49 -32.71 5.31
CA LEU A 15 21.58 -32.17 4.51
C LEU A 15 21.63 -30.65 4.72
N GLN A 16 22.77 -30.27 5.26
CA GLN A 16 23.16 -28.93 5.66
C GLN A 16 23.47 -28.08 4.43
N GLY A 17 23.11 -26.80 4.48
CA GLY A 17 23.37 -25.84 3.39
C GLY A 17 23.34 -24.39 3.87
N VAL A 18 24.40 -24.02 4.59
CA VAL A 18 24.98 -22.67 4.75
C VAL A 18 24.02 -21.52 5.10
N VAL A 19 23.88 -21.28 6.41
CA VAL A 19 23.55 -19.96 6.96
C VAL A 19 24.83 -19.13 6.95
N LEU A 20 24.93 -18.13 6.08
CA LEU A 20 25.93 -17.06 6.20
C LEU A 20 25.52 -16.17 7.37
N THR A 21 25.96 -16.51 8.57
CA THR A 21 25.94 -15.60 9.72
C THR A 21 27.12 -14.64 9.60
N SER A 22 26.83 -13.38 9.29
CA SER A 22 27.77 -12.27 9.48
C SER A 22 28.01 -12.05 10.98
N GLN A 23 28.88 -12.84 11.59
CA GLN A 23 29.49 -12.54 12.88
C GLN A 23 30.92 -12.07 12.62
N ALA A 24 31.08 -10.76 12.43
CA ALA A 24 32.38 -10.12 12.46
C ALA A 24 32.33 -8.94 13.43
N LEU A 25 33.12 -9.08 14.49
CA LEU A 25 33.59 -8.07 15.44
C LEU A 25 32.57 -7.38 16.35
N ALA A 26 32.30 -8.01 17.49
CA ALA A 26 32.00 -7.30 18.73
C ALA A 26 32.56 -8.06 19.95
N GLN A 27 33.88 -8.25 19.98
CA GLN A 27 34.61 -8.62 21.19
C GLN A 27 35.95 -7.87 21.23
N GLN A 28 35.89 -6.63 21.69
CA GLN A 28 37.03 -5.99 22.34
C GLN A 28 36.48 -4.92 23.28
N GLY A 29 36.72 -5.08 24.58
CA GLY A 29 36.49 -4.01 25.56
C GLY A 29 35.71 -4.36 26.83
N GLN A 30 35.92 -5.54 27.43
CA GLN A 30 35.80 -5.61 28.89
C GLN A 30 37.11 -5.11 29.50
N GLN A 31 37.16 -3.81 29.84
CA GLN A 31 38.16 -3.30 30.75
C GLN A 31 37.53 -2.24 31.64
N HIS A 32 37.61 -2.50 32.95
CA HIS A 32 37.29 -1.57 34.01
C HIS A 32 37.96 -0.21 33.77
N GLY A 33 37.15 0.83 33.62
CA GLY A 33 37.59 2.21 33.55
C GLY A 33 36.52 3.10 34.19
N LYS A 34 36.77 3.53 35.43
CA LYS A 34 35.99 4.54 36.15
C LYS A 34 36.31 5.91 35.53
N GLY A 35 35.83 6.14 34.30
CA GLY A 35 36.00 7.38 33.55
C GLY A 35 34.66 8.08 33.37
N LYS A 36 34.59 9.37 33.72
CA LYS A 36 33.44 10.23 33.43
C LYS A 36 33.40 10.52 31.92
N ASP A 37 32.95 9.55 31.13
CA ASP A 37 32.52 9.84 29.77
C ASP A 37 31.25 10.68 29.86
N LYS A 38 31.34 11.94 29.43
CA LYS A 38 30.19 12.80 29.20
C LYS A 38 29.40 12.19 28.06
N GLY A 39 28.57 11.22 28.39
CA GLY A 39 27.80 10.41 27.46
C GLY A 39 27.06 11.32 26.48
N HIS A 40 27.32 11.11 25.19
CA HIS A 40 26.42 11.63 24.18
C HIS A 40 25.02 11.11 24.52
N PRO A 41 24.01 12.00 24.58
CA PRO A 41 22.64 11.56 24.82
C PRO A 41 22.28 10.51 23.77
N SER A 42 21.61 9.43 24.20
CA SER A 42 21.09 8.44 23.26
C SER A 42 20.26 9.15 22.20
N PRO A 43 20.37 8.76 20.91
CA PRO A 43 19.57 9.37 19.86
C PRO A 43 18.08 9.24 20.22
N PRO A 44 17.26 10.27 19.91
CA PRO A 44 15.84 10.21 20.18
C PRO A 44 15.22 8.99 19.47
N PRO A 45 14.18 8.38 20.05
CA PRO A 45 13.48 7.28 19.39
C PRO A 45 12.90 7.76 18.05
N PRO A 46 12.80 6.87 17.05
CA PRO A 46 12.20 7.22 15.77
C PRO A 46 10.76 7.71 15.97
N PRO A 47 10.29 8.68 15.17
CA PRO A 47 8.91 9.15 15.22
C PRO A 47 7.92 8.00 15.09
N ARG A 48 6.85 8.07 15.88
CA ARG A 48 5.73 7.13 15.81
C ARG A 48 4.65 7.72 14.92
N CYS A 49 4.47 7.15 13.73
CA CYS A 49 3.57 7.66 12.70
C CYS A 49 3.08 6.52 11.80
N PRO A 50 1.84 6.59 11.30
CA PRO A 50 1.47 5.82 10.12
C PRO A 50 2.29 6.28 8.91
N ASP A 51 2.57 5.35 8.01
CA ASP A 51 3.16 5.61 6.70
C ASP A 51 2.22 4.92 5.71
N LEU A 52 1.22 5.66 5.25
CA LEU A 52 0.30 5.11 4.27
C LEU A 52 0.87 5.30 2.88
N GLY A 53 0.75 4.29 2.03
CA GLY A 53 1.21 4.40 0.66
C GLY A 53 0.32 3.66 -0.33
N VAL A 54 0.30 4.13 -1.57
CA VAL A 54 -0.32 3.40 -2.67
C VAL A 54 0.68 2.35 -3.17
N GLY A 55 0.34 1.08 -2.96
CA GLY A 55 1.15 -0.07 -3.30
C GLY A 55 0.85 -0.62 -4.69
N THR A 56 0.46 -1.90 -4.75
CA THR A 56 0.19 -2.60 -6.02
C THR A 56 -0.98 -1.95 -6.76
N THR A 57 -0.79 -1.66 -8.05
CA THR A 57 -1.82 -1.09 -8.92
C THR A 57 -1.90 -1.84 -10.26
N ALA A 58 -3.11 -2.06 -10.79
CA ALA A 58 -3.28 -2.65 -12.11
C ALA A 58 -4.58 -2.19 -12.77
N TYR A 59 -4.53 -1.95 -14.09
CA TYR A 59 -5.74 -1.79 -14.90
C TYR A 59 -6.54 -3.07 -14.89
N MET A 60 -7.87 -2.91 -14.88
CA MET A 60 -8.81 -4.00 -14.93
C MET A 60 -9.60 -3.93 -16.23
N THR A 61 -9.87 -5.09 -16.83
CA THR A 61 -10.79 -5.23 -17.97
C THR A 61 -12.24 -5.38 -17.54
N GLU A 62 -12.47 -5.77 -16.28
CA GLU A 62 -13.77 -5.93 -15.66
C GLU A 62 -13.70 -5.61 -14.17
N VAL A 63 -14.79 -5.11 -13.59
CA VAL A 63 -14.92 -4.89 -12.14
C VAL A 63 -15.79 -6.01 -11.58
N PRO A 64 -15.33 -6.81 -10.59
CA PRO A 64 -16.13 -7.88 -10.01
C PRO A 64 -17.50 -7.37 -9.53
N GLY A 65 -18.57 -8.01 -10.00
CA GLY A 65 -19.95 -7.64 -9.65
C GLY A 65 -20.45 -6.32 -10.27
N GLY A 66 -19.66 -5.66 -11.11
CA GLY A 66 -20.02 -4.43 -11.80
C GLY A 66 -20.45 -4.65 -13.25
N PRO A 67 -21.06 -3.65 -13.90
CA PRO A 67 -21.31 -3.68 -15.34
C PRO A 67 -19.98 -3.62 -16.12
N PRO A 68 -19.96 -4.05 -17.39
CA PRO A 68 -18.80 -3.88 -18.27
C PRO A 68 -18.31 -2.42 -18.32
N LEU A 69 -17.03 -2.21 -18.60
CA LEU A 69 -16.46 -0.88 -18.80
C LEU A 69 -16.95 -0.27 -20.11
N ALA A 70 -17.34 0.99 -20.08
CA ALA A 70 -17.63 1.75 -21.30
C ALA A 70 -16.32 2.04 -22.09
N PRO A 71 -16.39 2.36 -23.40
CA PRO A 71 -15.20 2.54 -24.25
C PRO A 71 -14.17 3.58 -23.77
N ASN A 72 -14.60 4.59 -23.03
CA ASN A 72 -13.75 5.65 -22.47
C ASN A 72 -13.61 5.52 -20.95
N GLU A 73 -13.96 4.38 -20.39
CA GLU A 73 -13.91 4.15 -18.96
C GLU A 73 -12.72 3.26 -18.60
N VAL A 74 -12.11 3.56 -17.47
CA VAL A 74 -11.05 2.73 -16.89
C VAL A 74 -11.46 2.30 -15.49
N ALA A 75 -11.03 1.10 -15.12
CA ALA A 75 -10.98 0.65 -13.75
C ALA A 75 -9.55 0.29 -13.38
N VAL A 76 -9.15 0.70 -12.18
CA VAL A 76 -7.81 0.48 -11.64
C VAL A 76 -7.96 -0.14 -10.26
N SER A 77 -7.44 -1.34 -10.11
CA SER A 77 -7.25 -1.96 -8.80
C SER A 77 -6.10 -1.27 -8.08
N TRP A 78 -6.24 -1.10 -6.77
CA TRP A 78 -5.24 -0.48 -5.92
C TRP A 78 -5.10 -1.21 -4.59
N GLN A 79 -3.97 -0.95 -3.94
CA GLN A 79 -3.69 -1.37 -2.58
C GLN A 79 -3.22 -0.14 -1.80
N VAL A 80 -3.81 0.12 -0.64
CA VAL A 80 -3.26 1.06 0.35
C VAL A 80 -2.66 0.24 1.48
N ARG A 81 -1.40 0.51 1.79
CA ARG A 81 -0.63 -0.20 2.82
C ARG A 81 -0.22 0.77 3.92
N ASN A 82 -0.05 0.28 5.14
CA ASN A 82 0.57 1.03 6.23
C ASN A 82 1.95 0.43 6.53
N ASP A 83 2.99 1.06 5.98
CA ASP A 83 4.40 0.70 6.16
C ASP A 83 5.01 1.33 7.43
N GLY A 84 4.20 2.03 8.22
CA GLY A 84 4.66 2.87 9.33
C GLY A 84 5.08 2.05 10.54
N ASN A 85 4.97 2.61 11.73
CA ASN A 85 5.16 1.84 12.97
C ASN A 85 4.00 2.01 13.96
N THR A 86 2.93 2.68 13.51
CA THR A 86 1.68 2.81 14.25
C THR A 86 0.47 2.61 13.33
N PRO A 87 -0.67 2.16 13.88
CA PRO A 87 -1.92 2.14 13.12
C PRO A 87 -2.29 3.54 12.61
N PHE A 88 -2.83 3.57 11.40
CA PHE A 88 -3.58 4.73 10.92
C PHE A 88 -4.97 4.71 11.53
N VAL A 89 -5.45 5.85 12.01
CA VAL A 89 -6.82 6.01 12.52
C VAL A 89 -7.42 7.32 12.02
N ALA A 90 -8.63 7.26 11.49
CA ALA A 90 -9.40 8.42 11.05
C ALA A 90 -10.85 8.35 11.53
N ALA A 91 -11.54 9.48 11.56
CA ALA A 91 -12.87 9.55 12.13
C ALA A 91 -13.89 8.86 11.21
N THR A 92 -13.80 9.08 9.90
CA THR A 92 -14.74 8.52 8.93
C THR A 92 -14.04 8.05 7.64
N PRO A 93 -14.67 7.17 6.84
CA PRO A 93 -14.11 6.71 5.55
C PRO A 93 -13.77 7.83 4.57
N GLU A 94 -14.46 8.97 4.66
CA GLU A 94 -14.24 10.14 3.81
C GLU A 94 -12.92 10.85 4.11
N ASP A 95 -12.32 10.62 5.29
CA ASP A 95 -11.04 11.21 5.68
C ASP A 95 -9.86 10.71 4.84
N THR A 96 -10.02 9.58 4.15
CA THR A 96 -9.00 8.95 3.32
C THR A 96 -9.58 8.40 2.04
N SER A 97 -9.09 8.86 0.90
CA SER A 97 -9.59 8.47 -0.42
C SER A 97 -8.47 8.17 -1.40
N VAL A 98 -8.70 7.25 -2.34
CA VAL A 98 -7.84 7.08 -3.52
C VAL A 98 -8.45 7.86 -4.68
N ALA A 99 -7.70 8.82 -5.20
CA ALA A 99 -8.05 9.59 -6.39
C ALA A 99 -7.33 9.05 -7.62
N LEU A 100 -8.06 8.86 -8.71
CA LEU A 100 -7.50 8.67 -10.05
C LEU A 100 -7.30 10.05 -10.67
N GLU A 101 -6.08 10.37 -11.08
CA GLU A 101 -5.70 11.69 -11.55
C GLU A 101 -4.91 11.64 -12.86
N TYR A 102 -4.95 12.76 -13.58
CA TYR A 102 -3.99 13.10 -14.63
C TYR A 102 -3.41 14.48 -14.35
N THR A 103 -2.31 14.84 -15.02
CA THR A 103 -1.68 16.15 -14.85
C THR A 103 -1.95 17.06 -16.05
N THR A 104 -2.34 18.30 -15.78
CA THR A 104 -2.45 19.40 -16.72
C THR A 104 -1.37 20.45 -16.44
N ALA A 105 -1.27 21.48 -17.29
CA ALA A 105 -0.41 22.63 -17.02
C ALA A 105 -0.83 23.39 -15.74
N ALA A 106 -2.11 23.33 -15.35
CA ALA A 106 -2.62 23.93 -14.13
C ALA A 106 -2.40 23.06 -12.89
N GLY A 107 -1.90 21.83 -13.06
CA GLY A 107 -1.67 20.87 -11.99
C GLY A 107 -2.52 19.61 -12.10
N PRO A 108 -2.61 18.82 -11.02
CA PRO A 108 -3.36 17.58 -10.99
C PRO A 108 -4.87 17.79 -11.13
N THR A 109 -5.50 16.99 -11.98
CA THR A 109 -6.95 16.96 -12.18
C THR A 109 -7.49 15.57 -11.84
N ARG A 110 -8.56 15.52 -11.05
CA ARG A 110 -9.21 14.28 -10.61
C ARG A 110 -10.21 13.79 -11.65
N ILE A 111 -10.15 12.50 -11.97
CA ILE A 111 -11.10 11.78 -12.83
C ILE A 111 -12.17 11.13 -11.95
N ALA A 112 -11.73 10.46 -10.88
CA ALA A 112 -12.58 9.76 -9.95
C ALA A 112 -11.95 9.73 -8.55
N ILE A 113 -12.77 9.54 -7.53
CA ILE A 113 -12.36 9.42 -6.13
C ILE A 113 -13.21 8.36 -5.45
N THR A 114 -12.60 7.55 -4.59
CA THR A 114 -13.28 6.52 -3.81
C THR A 114 -12.67 6.43 -2.41
N PRO A 115 -13.46 6.12 -1.36
CA PRO A 115 -12.90 5.85 -0.04
C PRO A 115 -11.79 4.80 -0.09
N ALA A 116 -10.66 5.08 0.56
CA ALA A 116 -9.49 4.21 0.55
C ALA A 116 -9.59 3.10 1.59
N ILE A 117 -10.12 3.42 2.77
CA ILE A 117 -10.19 2.52 3.92
C ILE A 117 -11.60 2.61 4.49
N THR A 118 -12.36 1.52 4.41
CA THR A 118 -13.75 1.46 4.86
C THR A 118 -13.96 0.55 6.07
N ASN A 119 -12.91 -0.18 6.47
CA ASN A 119 -12.94 -1.03 7.66
C ASN A 119 -13.00 -0.15 8.92
N LEU A 120 -13.96 -0.45 9.79
CA LEU A 120 -14.14 0.24 11.06
C LEU A 120 -13.62 -0.61 12.23
N ASP A 121 -13.03 0.04 13.22
CA ASP A 121 -12.70 -0.54 14.52
C ASP A 121 -13.96 -0.66 15.42
N ASP A 122 -13.80 -1.26 16.60
CA ASP A 122 -14.89 -1.42 17.57
C ASP A 122 -15.50 -0.09 18.05
N ALA A 123 -14.78 1.03 17.86
CA ALA A 123 -15.23 2.37 18.18
C ALA A 123 -15.86 3.08 16.95
N GLY A 124 -16.04 2.40 15.82
CA GLY A 124 -16.64 2.94 14.60
C GLY A 124 -15.71 3.86 13.81
N ARG A 125 -14.40 3.84 14.07
CA ARG A 125 -13.39 4.67 13.39
C ARG A 125 -12.71 3.87 12.29
N VAL A 126 -12.29 4.55 11.25
CA VAL A 126 -11.43 3.94 10.23
C VAL A 126 -10.10 3.57 10.85
N SER A 127 -9.64 2.34 10.64
CA SER A 127 -8.35 1.88 11.14
C SER A 127 -7.62 0.98 10.15
N LEU A 128 -6.31 1.21 9.99
CA LEU A 128 -5.42 0.31 9.27
C LEU A 128 -4.17 0.05 10.12
N GLY A 129 -4.06 -1.19 10.62
CA GLY A 129 -2.93 -1.64 11.42
C GLY A 129 -1.59 -1.56 10.66
N TYR A 130 -0.49 -1.49 11.42
CA TYR A 130 0.87 -1.59 10.86
C TYR A 130 1.05 -2.90 10.08
N ALA A 131 1.75 -2.83 8.93
CA ALA A 131 2.02 -3.95 8.03
C ALA A 131 0.75 -4.62 7.45
N HIS A 132 -0.40 -3.96 7.58
CA HIS A 132 -1.63 -4.36 6.90
C HIS A 132 -1.83 -3.52 5.64
N ALA A 133 -2.65 -4.07 4.74
CA ALA A 133 -3.06 -3.39 3.54
C ALA A 133 -4.53 -3.68 3.24
N VAL A 134 -5.19 -2.71 2.64
CA VAL A 134 -6.52 -2.83 2.06
C VAL A 134 -6.44 -2.70 0.55
N ARG A 135 -7.43 -3.26 -0.14
CA ARG A 135 -7.51 -3.25 -1.60
C ARG A 135 -8.86 -2.72 -2.03
N GLY A 136 -8.89 -2.12 -3.20
CA GLY A 136 -10.14 -1.69 -3.81
C GLY A 136 -9.95 -1.40 -5.28
N VAL A 137 -10.97 -0.78 -5.86
CA VAL A 137 -11.02 -0.39 -7.26
C VAL A 137 -11.51 1.04 -7.34
N VAL A 138 -10.85 1.85 -8.17
CA VAL A 138 -11.37 3.14 -8.62
C VAL A 138 -11.76 3.02 -10.08
N ARG A 139 -12.96 3.47 -10.41
CA ARG A 139 -13.53 3.44 -11.76
C ARG A 139 -13.88 4.87 -12.17
N GLY A 140 -13.57 5.24 -13.41
CA GLY A 140 -13.79 6.61 -13.87
C GLY A 140 -13.77 6.73 -15.39
N VAL A 141 -14.50 7.73 -15.88
CA VAL A 141 -14.58 8.06 -17.30
C VAL A 141 -13.43 8.99 -17.66
N ILE A 142 -12.58 8.58 -18.59
CA ILE A 142 -11.48 9.39 -19.13
C ILE A 142 -12.08 10.51 -19.97
N PRO A 143 -11.93 11.78 -19.55
CA PRO A 143 -12.41 12.88 -20.36
C PRO A 143 -11.48 13.07 -21.59
N PRO A 144 -11.97 13.64 -22.70
CA PRO A 144 -11.20 13.74 -23.94
C PRO A 144 -9.84 14.41 -23.77
N GLU A 145 -9.74 15.44 -22.93
CA GLU A 145 -8.49 16.16 -22.66
C GLU A 145 -7.45 15.31 -21.92
N ALA A 146 -7.86 14.22 -21.26
CA ALA A 146 -6.99 13.26 -20.60
C ALA A 146 -6.58 12.08 -21.49
N ALA A 147 -7.13 11.97 -22.71
CA ALA A 147 -6.78 10.91 -23.65
C ALA A 147 -5.27 10.92 -23.97
N GLY A 148 -4.63 9.77 -23.87
CA GLY A 148 -3.18 9.62 -24.10
C GLY A 148 -2.27 10.20 -23.01
N ARG A 149 -2.83 10.79 -21.94
CA ARG A 149 -2.03 11.28 -20.80
C ARG A 149 -1.68 10.15 -19.85
N ARG A 150 -0.57 10.34 -19.12
CA ARG A 150 -0.21 9.47 -18.01
C ARG A 150 -1.19 9.69 -16.85
N LEU A 151 -1.76 8.59 -16.39
CA LEU A 151 -2.61 8.55 -15.22
C LEU A 151 -1.78 8.18 -13.98
N ARG A 152 -2.29 8.53 -12.81
CA ARG A 152 -1.72 8.14 -11.52
C ARG A 152 -2.82 7.95 -10.49
N LEU A 153 -2.52 7.18 -9.47
CA LEU A 153 -3.30 7.15 -8.24
C LEU A 153 -2.66 8.04 -7.19
N ARG A 154 -3.49 8.71 -6.40
CA ARG A 154 -3.06 9.53 -5.27
C ARG A 154 -3.89 9.17 -4.04
N LEU A 155 -3.25 8.85 -2.93
CA LEU A 155 -3.90 8.84 -1.63
C LEU A 155 -4.12 10.30 -1.21
N VAL A 156 -5.37 10.61 -0.85
CA VAL A 156 -5.85 11.95 -0.53
C VAL A 156 -6.43 11.93 0.88
N TYR A 157 -6.05 12.93 1.65
CA TYR A 157 -6.55 13.17 3.01
C TYR A 157 -7.59 14.28 2.99
N ALA A 158 -8.70 14.12 3.71
CA ALA A 158 -9.70 15.20 3.82
C ALA A 158 -9.12 16.47 4.44
N SER A 159 -8.03 16.34 5.20
CA SER A 159 -7.29 17.45 5.77
C SER A 159 -6.26 18.11 4.84
N GLU A 160 -6.12 17.69 3.57
CA GLU A 160 -5.28 18.41 2.59
C GLU A 160 -5.65 19.91 2.60
N GLY A 161 -4.72 20.76 3.05
CA GLY A 161 -4.92 22.22 3.18
C GLY A 161 -5.47 22.72 4.52
N THR A 162 -5.81 21.83 5.46
CA THR A 162 -6.20 22.18 6.84
C THR A 162 -5.15 21.69 7.84
N ARG A 163 -4.80 22.51 8.83
CA ARG A 163 -3.76 22.19 9.86
C ARG A 163 -4.09 20.97 10.74
N ARG A 164 -5.24 20.31 10.58
CA ARG A 164 -5.53 19.04 11.28
C ARG A 164 -4.89 17.90 10.49
N GLY A 165 -3.56 17.86 10.54
CA GLY A 165 -2.72 16.89 9.87
C GLY A 165 -3.08 15.47 10.28
N ILE A 166 -3.47 14.68 9.30
CA ILE A 166 -3.34 13.24 9.41
C ILE A 166 -1.83 12.97 9.41
N PRO A 167 -1.25 12.34 10.47
CA PRO A 167 0.19 12.27 10.65
C PRO A 167 0.80 11.16 9.78
N ASP A 168 0.70 11.27 8.46
CA ASP A 168 1.44 10.43 7.53
C ASP A 168 2.89 10.91 7.46
N CYS A 169 3.85 10.06 7.82
CA CYS A 169 5.25 10.46 7.84
C CYS A 169 5.98 10.34 6.51
N ASN A 170 5.33 9.82 5.47
CA ASN A 170 5.97 9.68 4.16
C ASN A 170 4.96 9.93 3.04
N GLU A 171 4.55 11.17 2.86
CA GLU A 171 3.59 11.49 1.78
C GLU A 171 4.12 11.24 0.35
N ALA A 172 5.41 10.93 0.18
CA ALA A 172 6.00 10.67 -1.13
C ALA A 172 5.51 9.35 -1.75
N ASN A 173 5.11 8.36 -0.95
CA ASN A 173 4.56 7.09 -1.44
C ASN A 173 3.03 7.14 -1.65
N ASN A 174 2.40 8.30 -1.42
CA ASN A 174 0.98 8.50 -1.69
C ASN A 174 0.66 8.59 -3.18
N ILE A 175 1.67 8.73 -4.04
CA ILE A 175 1.49 8.83 -5.49
C ILE A 175 2.05 7.57 -6.16
N ALA A 176 1.18 6.84 -6.87
CA ALA A 176 1.55 5.72 -7.70
C ALA A 176 1.28 6.03 -9.18
N PRO A 177 2.31 6.20 -10.03
CA PRO A 177 2.10 6.34 -11.47
C PRO A 177 1.53 5.04 -12.03
N LEU A 178 0.56 5.16 -12.94
CA LEU A 178 0.03 3.99 -13.63
C LEU A 178 0.86 3.70 -14.90
N PRO A 179 0.96 2.43 -15.31
CA PRO A 179 1.48 2.10 -16.63
C PRO A 179 0.60 2.74 -17.72
N HIS A 180 1.01 2.67 -18.98
CA HIS A 180 0.09 3.08 -20.04
C HIS A 180 -1.13 2.14 -20.04
N PRO A 181 -2.35 2.68 -20.22
CA PRO A 181 -3.52 1.84 -20.35
C PRO A 181 -3.34 0.89 -21.54
N PRO A 182 -3.83 -0.35 -21.45
CA PRO A 182 -3.82 -1.25 -22.59
C PRO A 182 -4.58 -0.60 -23.76
N ALA A 183 -4.08 -0.80 -24.99
CA ALA A 183 -4.76 -0.29 -26.18
C ALA A 183 -6.18 -0.86 -26.21
N THR A 184 -7.18 0.00 -26.38
CA THR A 184 -8.56 -0.43 -26.55
C THR A 184 -8.62 -1.32 -27.79
N PRO A 185 -9.11 -2.57 -27.71
CA PRO A 185 -9.30 -3.37 -28.90
C PRO A 185 -10.25 -2.63 -29.84
N THR A 186 -9.76 -2.23 -31.00
CA THR A 186 -10.60 -1.68 -32.06
C THR A 186 -11.56 -2.79 -32.46
N ALA A 187 -12.86 -2.58 -32.23
CA ALA A 187 -13.88 -3.50 -32.73
C ALA A 187 -13.65 -3.65 -34.24
N ALA A 188 -13.36 -4.89 -34.68
CA ALA A 188 -13.25 -5.19 -36.09
C ALA A 188 -14.59 -4.82 -36.75
N PRO A 189 -14.60 -4.14 -37.91
CA PRO A 189 -15.84 -3.93 -38.63
C PRO A 189 -16.44 -5.30 -38.95
N THR A 190 -17.63 -5.57 -38.42
CA THR A 190 -18.49 -6.65 -38.90
C THR A 190 -18.79 -6.34 -40.35
N GLY A 191 -18.11 -7.05 -41.26
CA GLY A 191 -18.43 -7.02 -42.68
C GLY A 191 -19.85 -7.55 -42.88
N GLU A 192 -20.64 -6.75 -43.60
CA GLU A 192 -21.91 -7.15 -44.21
C GLU A 192 -21.76 -8.33 -45.18
#